data_AF-A0A8T3NRL7-F1
#
_entry.id   AF-A0A8T3NRL7-F1
#
_cell.length_a   1.000
_cell.length_b   1.000
_cell.length_c   1.000
_cell.angle_alpha   90.00
_cell.angle_beta   90.00
_cell.angle_gamma   90.00
#
_symmetry.space_group_name_H-M   'P 1'
#
loop_
_entity.id
_entity.type
_entity.pdbx_description
1 polymer ?
#
loop_
_entity_poly.entity_id
_entity_poly.type
_entity_poly.pdbx_seq_one_letter_code
_entity_poly.pdbx_strand_id
1 'polypeptide(L)' 'MVEVLSRHVVVDPQVCQDGLTFRWTRVCVADVLDQVASGLAWETIIDERGGAISKDAIADALRLAREALLVHVEQPLYE' A
#
# COMPACT_ATOMS: atom_id res chain seq x y z
N MET A 1 5.54 -5.70 -16.19
CA MET A 1 6.86 -5.74 -15.53
C MET A 1 6.59 -5.48 -14.05
N VAL A 2 7.13 -6.29 -13.14
CA VAL A 2 6.97 -6.04 -11.71
C VAL A 2 8.12 -5.16 -11.25
N GLU A 3 7.82 -4.00 -10.68
CA GLU A 3 8.80 -3.07 -10.12
C GLU A 3 8.75 -3.10 -8.59
N VAL A 4 9.92 -3.12 -7.93
CA VAL A 4 9.99 -3.17 -6.46
C VAL A 4 10.13 -1.74 -5.93
N LEU A 5 9.14 -1.29 -5.15
CA LEU A 5 9.17 0.04 -4.50
C LEU A 5 9.77 -0.01 -3.10
N SER A 6 9.54 -1.11 -2.39
CA SER A 6 10.08 -1.32 -1.05
C SER A 6 10.21 -2.80 -0.70
N ARG A 7 10.50 -3.11 0.57
CA ARG A 7 10.54 -4.49 1.08
C ARG A 7 9.22 -5.21 0.84
N HIS A 8 8.10 -4.53 1.09
CA HIS A 8 6.77 -5.12 1.09
C HIS A 8 5.86 -4.65 -0.04
N VAL A 9 6.22 -3.63 -0.82
CA VAL A 9 5.35 -3.07 -1.88
C VAL A 9 6.02 -3.17 -3.25
N VAL A 10 5.25 -3.63 -4.22
CA VAL A 10 5.63 -3.71 -5.64
C VAL A 10 4.56 -3.09 -6.53
N VAL A 11 4.94 -2.69 -7.73
CA VAL A 11 4.01 -2.35 -8.81
C VAL A 11 3.77 -3.61 -9.65
N ASP A 12 2.56 -4.16 -9.59
CA ASP A 12 2.08 -5.25 -10.42
C ASP A 12 0.66 -4.96 -10.96
N PRO A 13 0.54 -4.38 -12.17
CA PRO A 13 -0.74 -4.07 -12.80
C PRO A 13 -1.59 -5.30 -13.17
N GLN A 14 -1.04 -6.51 -13.09
CA GLN A 14 -1.80 -7.74 -13.35
C GLN A 14 -2.58 -8.21 -12.11
N VAL A 15 -2.25 -7.67 -10.94
CA VAL A 15 -2.89 -8.03 -9.66
C VAL A 15 -3.90 -6.97 -9.24
N CYS A 16 -3.51 -5.70 -9.26
CA CYS A 16 -4.36 -4.58 -8.84
C CYS A 16 -4.43 -3.51 -9.93
N GLN A 17 -5.59 -2.85 -10.07
CA GLN A 17 -5.83 -1.87 -11.14
C GLN A 17 -4.99 -0.59 -10.97
N ASP A 18 -4.76 -0.19 -9.71
CA ASP A 18 -3.84 0.89 -9.31
C ASP A 18 -2.36 0.45 -9.37
N GLY A 19 -2.11 -0.84 -9.59
CA GLY A 19 -0.79 -1.45 -9.71
C GLY A 19 -0.10 -1.71 -8.38
N LEU A 20 -0.44 -1.03 -7.28
CA LEU A 20 0.28 -1.19 -6.01
C LEU A 20 -0.16 -2.45 -5.26
N THR A 21 0.75 -3.40 -5.11
CA THR A 21 0.48 -4.71 -4.51
C THR A 21 1.46 -5.01 -3.39
N PHE A 22 1.00 -5.64 -2.30
CA PHE A 22 1.90 -6.18 -1.29
C PHE A 22 2.65 -7.41 -1.84
N ARG A 23 3.98 -7.37 -1.77
CA ARG A 23 4.87 -8.39 -2.31
C ARG A 23 4.49 -9.78 -1.80
N TRP A 24 4.45 -10.75 -2.71
CA TRP A 24 4.04 -12.15 -2.44
C TRP A 24 2.58 -12.34 -2.04
N THR A 25 1.75 -11.32 -2.21
CA THR A 25 0.32 -11.39 -1.94
C THR A 25 -0.48 -10.96 -3.17
N ARG A 26 -1.80 -11.11 -3.08
CA ARG A 26 -2.75 -10.48 -4.01
C ARG A 26 -3.55 -9.36 -3.36
N VAL A 27 -2.96 -8.71 -2.35
CA VAL A 27 -3.60 -7.64 -1.59
C VAL A 27 -3.17 -6.30 -2.18
N CYS A 28 -4.16 -5.49 -2.57
CA CYS A 28 -3.92 -4.16 -3.10
C CYS A 28 -3.57 -3.18 -1.97
N VAL A 29 -2.60 -2.30 -2.21
CA VAL A 29 -2.17 -1.31 -1.22
C VAL A 29 -3.28 -0.30 -0.97
N ALA A 30 -3.99 0.14 -2.01
CA ALA A 30 -5.13 1.06 -1.86
C ALA A 30 -6.17 0.54 -0.88
N ASP A 31 -6.63 -0.71 -1.04
CA ASP A 31 -7.65 -1.29 -0.14
C ASP A 31 -7.23 -1.26 1.33
N VAL A 32 -5.95 -1.53 1.61
CA VAL A 32 -5.41 -1.53 2.98
C VAL A 32 -5.30 -0.11 3.52
N LEU A 33 -4.88 0.85 2.70
CA LEU A 33 -4.84 2.26 3.09
C LEU A 33 -6.25 2.81 3.34
N ASP A 34 -7.26 2.39 2.59
CA ASP A 34 -8.67 2.75 2.82
C ASP A 34 -9.18 2.20 4.15
N GLN A 35 -8.81 0.97 4.52
CA GLN A 35 -9.13 0.40 5.83
C GLN A 35 -8.43 1.17 6.97
N VAL A 36 -7.17 1.53 6.80
CA VAL A 36 -6.45 2.37 7.76
C VAL A 36 -7.12 3.75 7.88
N ALA A 37 -7.51 4.37 6.76
CA ALA A 37 -8.14 5.68 6.74
C ALA A 37 -9.54 5.68 7.38
N SER A 38 -10.27 4.57 7.29
CA SER A 38 -11.55 4.35 7.99
C SER A 38 -11.40 4.01 9.48
N GLY A 39 -10.16 3.94 9.98
CA GLY A 39 -9.86 3.75 11.40
C GLY A 39 -9.88 2.30 11.87
N LEU A 40 -9.80 1.32 10.95
CA LEU A 40 -9.69 -0.09 11.34
C LEU A 40 -8.36 -0.34 12.06
N ALA A 41 -8.42 -1.15 13.12
CA ALA A 41 -7.23 -1.63 13.81
C ALA A 41 -6.40 -2.52 12.88
N TRP A 42 -5.08 -2.43 12.97
CA TRP A 42 -4.18 -3.14 12.07
C TRP A 42 -4.30 -4.65 12.21
N GLU A 43 -4.55 -5.14 13.43
CA GLU A 43 -4.83 -6.55 13.71
C GLU A 43 -6.06 -7.03 12.94
N THR A 44 -7.14 -6.24 12.93
CA THR A 44 -8.36 -6.56 12.19
C THR A 44 -8.11 -6.63 10.69
N ILE A 45 -7.35 -5.67 10.15
CA ILE A 45 -6.95 -5.66 8.74
C ILE A 45 -6.16 -6.93 8.39
N ILE A 46 -5.20 -7.31 9.22
CA ILE A 46 -4.37 -8.51 9.00
C ILE A 46 -5.25 -9.77 9.03
N ASP A 47 -6.15 -9.87 9.99
CA ASP A 47 -7.06 -11.01 10.14
C ASP A 47 -8.03 -11.14 8.95
N GLU A 48 -8.61 -10.03 8.48
CA GLU A 48 -9.47 -10.00 7.30
C GLU A 48 -8.76 -10.46 6.03
N ARG A 49 -7.45 -10.21 5.93
CA ARG A 49 -6.60 -10.69 4.83
C ARG A 49 -6.04 -12.08 5.07
N GLY A 50 -6.51 -12.81 6.08
CA GLY A 50 -6.09 -14.17 6.41
C GLY A 50 -4.61 -14.26 6.80
N GLY A 51 -4.03 -13.20 7.36
CA GLY A 51 -2.62 -13.12 7.71
C GLY A 51 -1.67 -12.96 6.52
N ALA A 52 -2.19 -12.66 5.33
CA ALA A 52 -1.37 -12.50 4.12
C ALA A 52 -0.39 -11.31 4.20
N ILE A 53 -0.68 -10.32 5.04
CA ILE A 53 0.15 -9.13 5.26
C ILE A 53 0.50 -9.00 6.74
N SER A 54 1.63 -8.36 7.02
CA SER A 54 2.11 -8.10 8.37
C SER A 54 1.92 -6.62 8.76
N LYS A 55 2.04 -6.31 10.06
CA LYS A 55 2.11 -4.93 10.54
C LYS A 55 3.23 -4.13 9.87
N ASP A 56 4.39 -4.77 9.66
CA ASP A 56 5.54 -4.15 8.98
C ASP A 56 5.20 -3.80 7.52
N ALA A 57 4.40 -4.64 6.84
CA ALA A 57 3.94 -4.35 5.50
C ALA A 57 3.04 -3.11 5.48
N ILE A 58 2.07 -3.03 6.40
CA ILE A 58 1.18 -1.87 6.55
C ILE A 58 1.99 -0.60 6.83
N ALA A 59 2.95 -0.66 7.75
CA ALA A 59 3.84 0.47 8.07
C ALA A 59 4.69 0.91 6.86
N ASP A 60 5.20 -0.04 6.07
CA ASP A 60 5.99 0.25 4.87
C ASP A 60 5.14 0.94 3.78
N ALA A 61 3.90 0.51 3.58
CA ALA A 61 2.95 1.18 2.70
C ALA A 61 2.61 2.61 3.17
N LEU A 62 2.36 2.80 4.47
CA LEU A 62 2.13 4.13 5.07
C LEU A 62 3.34 5.07 4.89
N ARG A 63 4.55 4.54 5.03
CA ARG A 63 5.79 5.30 4.79
C ARG A 63 5.86 5.77 3.34
N LEU A 64 5.59 4.88 2.37
CA LEU A 64 5.56 5.24 0.95
C LEU A 64 4.46 6.27 0.65
N ALA A 65 3.26 6.12 1.22
CA ALA A 65 2.18 7.08 1.08
C ALA A 65 2.58 8.47 1.62
N ARG A 66 3.24 8.53 2.79
CA ARG A 66 3.79 9.78 3.33
C ARG A 66 4.82 10.41 2.38
N GLU A 67 5.74 9.63 1.84
CA GLU A 67 6.75 10.11 0.88
C GLU A 67 6.09 10.66 -0.39
N ALA A 68 5.11 9.95 -0.94
CA ALA A 68 4.35 10.40 -2.10
C ALA A 68 3.61 11.72 -1.84
N LEU A 69 3.01 11.90 -0.66
CA LEU A 69 2.36 13.14 -0.27
C LEU A 69 3.36 14.31 -0.17
N LEU A 70 4.57 14.08 0.35
CA LEU A 70 5.61 15.11 0.41
C LEU A 70 6.07 15.53 -0.99
N VAL A 71 6.27 14.56 -1.88
CA VAL A 71 6.60 14.85 -3.29
C VAL A 71 5.48 15.64 -3.97
N HIS A 72 4.22 15.30 -3.71
CA HIS A 72 3.07 16.03 -4.25
C HIS A 72 2.99 17.48 -3.77
N VAL A 73 3.40 17.77 -2.53
CA VAL A 73 3.49 19.15 -2.03
C VAL A 73 4.61 19.93 -2.73
N GLU A 74 5.74 19.27 -3.02
CA GLU A 74 6.88 19.88 -3.73
C GLU A 74 6.62 20.08 -5.23
N GLN A 75 5.75 19.28 -5.83
CA GLN A 75 5.29 19.38 -7.21
C GLN A 75 3.76 19.46 -7.25
N PRO A 76 3.17 20.66 -7.08
CA PRO A 76 1.73 20.80 -7.24
C PRO A 76 1.39 20.38 -8.66
N LEU A 77 0.47 19.42 -8.79
CA LEU A 77 -0.05 19.03 -10.09
C LEU A 77 -0.83 20.21 -10.66
N TYR A 78 -0.14 21.06 -11.43
CA TYR A 78 -0.76 21.88 -12.45
C TYR A 78 -0.54 21.15 -13.78
N GLU A 79 -1.60 20.49 -14.25
CA GLU A 79 -2.36 20.89 -15.45
C GLU A 79 -3.86 20.66 -15.18
#